data_AF-A0ABD4KBM5-F1
#
_entry.id   AF-A0ABD4KBM5-F1
#
_cell.length_a   1.000
_cell.length_b   1.000
_cell.length_c   1.000
_cell.angle_alpha   90.00
_cell.angle_beta   90.00
_cell.angle_gamma   90.00
#
_symmetry.space_group_name_H-M   'P 1'
#
loop_
_entity.id
_entity.type
_entity.pdbx_description
1 polymer ?
#
loop_
_entity_poly.entity_id
_entity_poly.type
_entity_poly.pdbx_seq_one_letter_code
_entity_poly.pdbx_strand_id
1 'polypeptide(L)'
;MDAGTASVIAAIIAAAAAGVGLVITKENKTSEFRQDWIDGLREELAELMETFMRLRFVMPEQLPDLRGKIYFLSAKVKLRLSSNKLTNDESKLLEIIDTYILKMDRTSDITNVIEDYFGYSSNILKTEWERVKIGEKKYRLAVAISYAILLSFGIYCATWFIPALSEKIIDFFSHLFDTLF
;
A
#
# COMPACT_ATOMS: atom_id res chain seq x y z
N MET A 1 36.38 26.91 7.23
CA MET A 1 35.81 26.21 6.06
C MET A 1 35.81 27.20 4.92
N ASP A 2 36.47 26.89 3.80
CA ASP A 2 36.46 27.73 2.61
C ASP A 2 35.08 27.67 1.92
N ALA A 3 34.72 28.73 1.19
CA ALA A 3 33.44 28.82 0.50
C ALA A 3 33.21 27.68 -0.52
N GLY A 4 34.30 27.13 -1.07
CA GLY A 4 34.28 25.98 -1.98
C GLY A 4 33.77 24.72 -1.30
N THR A 5 34.35 24.35 -0.15
CA THR A 5 33.90 23.19 0.63
C THR A 5 32.44 23.31 1.07
N ALA A 6 32.00 24.50 1.49
CA ALA A 6 30.59 24.72 1.86
C ALA A 6 29.62 24.49 0.69
N SER A 7 30.00 24.94 -0.51
CA SER A 7 29.18 24.79 -1.72
C SER A 7 29.07 23.34 -2.16
N VAL A 8 30.17 22.58 -2.09
CA VAL A 8 30.17 21.14 -2.39
C VAL A 8 29.28 20.37 -1.42
N ILE A 9 29.37 20.67 -0.12
CA ILE A 9 28.50 20.06 0.90
C ILE A 9 27.03 20.36 0.61
N ALA A 10 26.69 21.62 0.32
CA ALA A 10 25.33 22.02 0.00
C ALA A 10 24.78 21.29 -1.25
N ALA A 11 25.61 21.14 -2.30
CA ALA A 11 25.23 20.43 -3.51
C ALA A 11 24.96 18.93 -3.25
N ILE A 12 25.76 18.27 -2.42
CA ILE A 12 25.56 16.87 -2.04
C ILE A 12 24.25 16.70 -1.27
N ILE A 13 23.95 17.59 -0.33
CA ILE A 13 22.70 17.57 0.43
C ILE A 13 21.50 17.77 -0.49
N ALA A 14 21.57 18.74 -1.41
CA ALA A 14 20.50 18.99 -2.38
C ALA A 14 20.25 17.77 -3.28
N ALA A 15 21.32 17.12 -3.76
CA ALA A 15 21.22 15.90 -4.57
C ALA A 15 20.59 14.75 -3.77
N ALA A 16 20.97 14.57 -2.49
CA ALA A 16 20.39 13.56 -1.62
C ALA A 16 18.88 13.80 -1.38
N ALA A 17 18.50 15.05 -1.08
CA ALA A 17 17.10 15.43 -0.90
C ALA A 17 16.25 15.18 -2.17
N ALA A 18 16.78 15.53 -3.34
CA ALA A 18 16.14 15.25 -4.63
C ALA A 18 15.96 13.74 -4.87
N GLY A 19 16.99 12.94 -4.56
CA GLY A 19 16.93 11.48 -4.67
C GLY A 19 15.84 10.87 -3.78
N VAL A 20 15.72 11.31 -2.52
CA VAL A 20 14.64 10.88 -1.62
C VAL A 20 13.27 11.28 -2.18
N GLY A 21 13.14 12.50 -2.70
CA GLY A 21 11.90 12.97 -3.33
C GLY A 21 11.46 12.10 -4.51
N LEU A 22 12.41 11.66 -5.35
CA LEU A 22 12.14 10.75 -6.46
C LEU A 22 11.67 9.37 -5.99
N VAL A 23 12.31 8.82 -4.94
CA VAL A 23 11.91 7.53 -4.36
C VAL A 23 10.49 7.61 -3.80
N ILE A 24 10.18 8.65 -3.03
CA ILE A 24 8.84 8.88 -2.47
C ILE A 24 7.81 9.01 -3.59
N THR A 25 8.10 9.81 -4.61
CA THR A 25 7.19 10.02 -5.76
C THR A 25 6.88 8.71 -6.46
N LYS A 26 7.91 7.90 -6.73
CA LYS A 26 7.77 6.58 -7.33
C LYS A 26 6.88 5.68 -6.48
N GLU A 27 7.13 5.60 -5.17
CA GLU A 27 6.40 4.71 -4.26
C GLU A 27 4.94 5.13 -4.06
N ASN A 28 4.67 6.43 -3.98
CA ASN A 28 3.31 6.95 -3.98
C ASN A 28 2.58 6.53 -5.26
N LYS A 29 3.21 6.66 -6.43
CA LYS A 29 2.57 6.29 -7.70
C LYS A 29 2.35 4.79 -7.84
N THR A 30 3.32 3.98 -7.41
CA THR A 30 3.14 2.52 -7.33
C THR A 30 1.99 2.14 -6.39
N SER A 31 1.87 2.80 -5.24
CA SER A 31 0.81 2.54 -4.27
C SER A 31 -0.57 2.91 -4.84
N GLU A 32 -0.67 4.05 -5.52
CA GLU A 32 -1.87 4.48 -6.26
C GLU A 32 -2.31 3.42 -7.28
N PHE A 33 -1.40 2.95 -8.14
CA PHE A 33 -1.73 1.90 -9.12
C PHE A 33 -2.17 0.57 -8.49
N ARG A 34 -1.63 0.22 -7.31
CA ARG A 34 -2.08 -0.97 -6.59
C ARG A 34 -3.46 -0.76 -5.98
N GLN A 35 -3.76 0.44 -5.48
CA GLN A 35 -5.09 0.78 -4.98
C GLN A 35 -6.11 0.74 -6.12
N ASP A 36 -5.80 1.32 -7.28
CA ASP A 36 -6.64 1.24 -8.48
C ASP A 36 -6.91 -0.22 -8.90
N TRP A 37 -5.88 -1.08 -8.80
CA TRP A 37 -6.05 -2.50 -9.07
C TRP A 37 -7.00 -3.18 -8.06
N ILE A 38 -6.86 -2.88 -6.76
CA ILE A 38 -7.72 -3.43 -5.69
C ILE A 38 -9.16 -2.94 -5.84
N ASP A 39 -9.36 -1.64 -6.09
CA ASP A 39 -10.67 -1.03 -6.24
C ASP A 39 -11.36 -1.57 -7.50
N GLY A 40 -10.62 -1.74 -8.60
CA GLY A 40 -11.15 -2.38 -9.79
C GLY A 40 -11.55 -3.85 -9.57
N LEU A 41 -10.78 -4.61 -8.78
CA LEU A 41 -11.15 -5.97 -8.40
C LEU A 41 -12.40 -5.97 -7.50
N ARG A 42 -12.49 -5.07 -6.51
CA ARG A 42 -13.67 -4.94 -5.64
C ARG A 42 -14.93 -4.67 -6.45
N GLU A 43 -14.87 -3.74 -7.39
CA GLU A 43 -15.99 -3.39 -8.26
C GLU A 43 -16.43 -4.60 -9.11
N GLU A 44 -15.48 -5.28 -9.75
CA GLU A 44 -15.77 -6.46 -10.58
C GLU A 44 -16.40 -7.60 -9.78
N LEU A 45 -15.97 -7.81 -8.53
CA LEU A 45 -16.55 -8.81 -7.64
C LEU A 45 -17.97 -8.44 -7.21
N ALA A 46 -18.19 -7.18 -6.82
CA ALA A 46 -19.52 -6.69 -6.46
C ALA A 46 -20.50 -6.78 -7.63
N GLU A 47 -20.07 -6.35 -8.82
CA GLU A 47 -20.89 -6.40 -10.03
C GLU A 47 -21.18 -7.85 -10.47
N LEU A 48 -20.21 -8.75 -10.34
CA LEU A 48 -20.41 -10.17 -10.62
C LEU A 48 -21.47 -10.77 -9.70
N MET A 49 -21.38 -10.50 -8.40
CA MET A 49 -22.35 -10.98 -7.42
C MET A 49 -23.74 -10.39 -7.68
N GLU A 50 -23.85 -9.08 -7.93
CA GLU A 50 -25.12 -8.43 -8.28
C GLU A 50 -25.76 -9.07 -9.52
N THR A 51 -24.96 -9.28 -10.57
CA THR A 51 -25.43 -9.87 -11.83
C THR A 51 -25.88 -11.31 -11.62
N PHE A 52 -25.14 -12.09 -10.81
CA PHE A 52 -25.50 -13.46 -10.44
C PHE A 52 -26.81 -13.51 -9.65
N MET A 53 -27.01 -12.61 -8.69
CA MET A 53 -28.24 -12.52 -7.90
C MET A 53 -29.47 -12.18 -8.77
N ARG A 54 -29.30 -11.28 -9.74
CA ARG A 54 -30.37 -10.89 -10.68
C ARG A 54 -30.90 -12.04 -11.53
N LEU A 55 -30.08 -13.07 -11.78
CA LEU A 55 -30.45 -14.25 -12.57
C LEU A 55 -31.74 -14.91 -12.06
N ARG A 56 -32.03 -14.79 -10.76
CA ARG A 56 -33.21 -15.37 -10.12
C ARG A 56 -34.50 -14.67 -10.53
N PHE A 57 -34.47 -13.35 -10.68
CA PHE A 57 -35.64 -12.51 -10.86
C PHE A 57 -35.81 -11.98 -12.29
N VAL A 58 -34.79 -12.15 -13.13
CA VAL A 58 -34.80 -11.63 -14.50
C VAL A 58 -35.82 -12.34 -15.40
N MET A 59 -36.43 -11.58 -16.31
CA MET A 59 -37.31 -12.11 -17.34
C MET A 59 -36.54 -12.98 -18.35
N PRO A 60 -37.16 -14.03 -18.93
CA PRO A 60 -36.47 -14.97 -19.83
C PRO A 60 -35.77 -14.31 -21.02
N GLU A 61 -36.32 -13.22 -21.55
CA GLU A 61 -35.78 -12.47 -22.69
C GLU A 61 -34.43 -11.80 -22.42
N GLN A 62 -34.18 -11.43 -21.15
CA GLN A 62 -32.93 -10.79 -20.72
C GLN A 62 -31.85 -11.80 -20.31
N LEU A 63 -32.19 -13.10 -20.23
CA LEU A 63 -31.23 -14.14 -19.82
C LEU A 63 -29.98 -14.19 -20.69
N PRO A 64 -30.04 -14.13 -22.05
CA PRO A 64 -28.82 -14.22 -22.86
C PRO A 64 -27.82 -13.10 -22.57
N ASP A 65 -28.30 -11.86 -22.41
CA ASP A 65 -27.47 -10.70 -22.08
C ASP A 65 -26.85 -10.84 -20.68
N LEU A 66 -27.67 -11.20 -19.69
CA LEU A 66 -27.20 -11.39 -18.32
C LEU A 66 -26.16 -12.51 -18.20
N ARG A 67 -26.34 -13.62 -18.94
CA ARG A 67 -25.36 -14.72 -19.02
C ARG A 67 -24.05 -14.24 -19.64
N GLY A 68 -24.13 -13.49 -20.74
CA GLY A 68 -22.97 -12.86 -21.37
C GLY A 68 -22.19 -11.98 -20.39
N LYS A 69 -22.91 -11.17 -19.61
CA LYS A 69 -22.33 -10.32 -18.57
C LYS A 69 -21.66 -11.14 -17.46
N ILE A 70 -22.27 -12.22 -16.97
CA ILE A 70 -21.66 -13.10 -15.96
C ILE A 70 -20.36 -13.71 -16.49
N TYR A 71 -20.35 -14.24 -17.71
CA TYR A 71 -19.12 -14.76 -18.32
C TYR A 71 -18.03 -13.71 -18.43
N PHE A 72 -18.39 -12.51 -18.90
CA PHE A 72 -17.45 -11.40 -19.04
C PHE A 72 -16.83 -10.99 -17.70
N LEU A 73 -17.65 -10.77 -16.67
CA LEU A 73 -17.19 -10.38 -15.33
C LEU A 73 -16.37 -11.49 -14.68
N SER A 74 -16.79 -12.76 -14.82
CA SER A 74 -16.03 -13.90 -14.32
C SER A 74 -14.65 -14.00 -14.99
N ALA A 75 -14.56 -13.73 -16.30
CA ALA A 75 -13.30 -13.69 -17.02
C ALA A 75 -12.40 -12.55 -16.53
N LYS A 76 -12.94 -11.35 -16.28
CA LYS A 76 -12.18 -10.22 -15.73
C LYS A 76 -11.57 -10.56 -14.37
N VAL A 77 -12.39 -11.08 -13.44
CA VAL A 77 -11.93 -11.50 -12.11
C VAL A 77 -10.83 -12.55 -12.24
N LYS A 78 -11.04 -13.58 -13.08
CA LYS A 78 -10.04 -14.62 -13.34
C LYS A 78 -8.72 -14.06 -13.87
N LEU A 79 -8.76 -13.13 -14.83
CA LEU A 79 -7.56 -12.52 -15.41
C LEU A 79 -6.81 -11.63 -14.41
N ARG A 80 -7.52 -10.98 -13.47
CA ARG A 80 -6.86 -10.24 -12.40
C ARG A 80 -6.19 -11.16 -11.40
N LEU A 81 -6.87 -12.23 -11.01
CA LEU A 81 -6.36 -13.19 -10.02
C LEU A 81 -5.40 -14.22 -10.61
N SER A 82 -5.28 -14.33 -11.94
CA SER A 82 -4.42 -15.31 -12.61
C SER A 82 -2.95 -14.99 -12.38
N SER A 83 -2.46 -15.37 -11.22
CA SER A 83 -1.06 -15.37 -10.84
C SER A 83 -0.46 -16.76 -11.03
N ASN A 84 0.86 -16.84 -11.15
CA ASN A 84 1.58 -18.11 -11.28
C ASN A 84 1.48 -18.97 -10.01
N LYS A 85 1.03 -18.38 -8.89
CA LYS A 85 0.83 -19.06 -7.61
C LYS A 85 -0.36 -18.46 -6.88
N LEU A 86 -1.52 -19.06 -7.09
CA LEU A 86 -2.74 -18.69 -6.37
C LEU A 86 -2.57 -18.94 -4.87
N THR A 87 -3.10 -18.02 -4.08
CA THR A 87 -3.35 -18.23 -2.66
C THR A 87 -4.54 -19.18 -2.48
N ASN A 88 -4.70 -19.70 -1.25
CA ASN A 88 -5.82 -20.57 -0.91
C ASN A 88 -7.17 -19.87 -1.14
N ASP A 89 -7.29 -18.60 -0.73
CA ASP A 89 -8.54 -17.86 -0.84
C ASP A 89 -8.86 -17.51 -2.30
N GLU A 90 -7.85 -17.16 -3.11
CA GLU A 90 -8.05 -16.97 -4.56
C GLU A 90 -8.51 -18.27 -5.22
N SER A 91 -7.90 -19.39 -4.87
CA SER A 91 -8.25 -20.70 -5.44
C SER A 91 -9.71 -21.07 -5.12
N LYS A 92 -10.12 -20.88 -3.86
CA LYS A 92 -11.49 -21.16 -3.42
C LYS A 92 -12.51 -20.19 -4.02
N LEU A 93 -12.18 -18.91 -4.16
CA LEU A 93 -13.05 -17.94 -4.83
C LEU A 93 -13.27 -18.33 -6.30
N LEU A 94 -12.21 -18.72 -7.00
CA LEU A 94 -12.30 -19.17 -8.39
C LEU A 94 -13.10 -20.47 -8.53
N GLU A 95 -12.94 -21.41 -7.59
CA GLU A 95 -13.74 -22.63 -7.51
C GLU A 95 -15.23 -22.32 -7.33
N ILE A 96 -15.59 -21.35 -6.48
CA ILE A 96 -16.97 -20.91 -6.30
C ILE A 96 -17.55 -20.33 -7.60
N ILE A 97 -16.76 -19.48 -8.28
CA ILE A 97 -17.17 -18.89 -9.56
C ILE A 97 -17.47 -20.01 -10.57
N ASP A 98 -16.60 -21.01 -10.68
CA ASP A 98 -16.76 -22.07 -11.67
C ASP A 98 -17.85 -23.08 -11.31
N THR A 99 -17.97 -23.42 -10.04
CA THR A 99 -18.88 -24.48 -9.58
C THR A 99 -20.31 -24.00 -9.41
N TYR A 100 -20.51 -22.72 -9.07
CA TYR A 100 -21.84 -22.18 -8.76
C TYR A 100 -22.24 -21.06 -9.72
N ILE A 101 -21.41 -20.02 -9.86
CA ILE A 101 -21.78 -18.82 -10.62
C ILE A 101 -21.92 -19.13 -12.12
N LEU A 102 -20.93 -19.82 -12.70
CA LEU A 102 -20.94 -20.17 -14.12
C LEU A 102 -21.93 -21.28 -14.48
N LYS A 103 -22.39 -22.08 -13.50
CA LYS A 103 -23.51 -23.01 -13.72
C LYS A 103 -24.84 -22.28 -13.88
N MET A 104 -24.95 -21.06 -13.35
CA MET A 104 -26.10 -20.18 -13.54
C MET A 104 -27.43 -20.86 -13.18
N ASP A 105 -27.43 -21.66 -12.12
CA ASP A 105 -28.65 -22.25 -11.60
C ASP A 105 -29.49 -21.18 -10.88
N ARG A 106 -30.77 -21.13 -11.22
CA ARG A 106 -31.74 -20.16 -10.71
C ARG A 106 -32.47 -20.64 -9.47
N THR A 107 -32.38 -21.93 -9.17
CA THR A 107 -33.27 -22.61 -8.21
C THR A 107 -32.58 -23.02 -6.92
N SER A 108 -31.28 -23.30 -6.95
CA SER A 108 -30.48 -23.63 -5.76
C SER A 108 -30.53 -22.54 -4.69
N ASP A 109 -30.48 -22.97 -3.43
CA ASP A 109 -30.10 -22.09 -2.33
C ASP A 109 -28.62 -21.70 -2.48
N ILE A 110 -28.36 -20.40 -2.43
CA ILE A 110 -27.02 -19.81 -2.58
C ILE A 110 -26.59 -19.04 -1.34
N THR A 111 -27.30 -19.16 -0.22
CA THR A 111 -26.96 -18.43 1.01
C THR A 111 -25.50 -18.66 1.41
N ASN A 112 -25.07 -19.93 1.43
CA ASN A 112 -23.68 -20.29 1.71
C ASN A 112 -22.72 -19.84 0.60
N VAL A 113 -23.14 -19.90 -0.67
CA VAL A 113 -22.32 -19.45 -1.81
C VAL A 113 -22.02 -17.95 -1.71
N ILE A 114 -23.03 -17.17 -1.32
CA ILE A 114 -22.89 -15.72 -1.10
C ILE A 114 -21.94 -15.46 0.07
N GLU A 115 -22.15 -16.12 1.20
CA GLU A 115 -21.32 -15.95 2.41
C GLU A 115 -19.86 -16.32 2.13
N ASP A 116 -19.60 -17.47 1.52
CA ASP A 116 -18.26 -17.92 1.15
C ASP A 116 -17.62 -16.97 0.12
N TYR A 117 -18.36 -16.55 -0.90
CA TYR A 117 -17.87 -15.61 -1.90
C TYR A 117 -17.44 -14.29 -1.25
N PHE A 118 -18.25 -13.73 -0.35
CA PHE A 118 -17.91 -12.53 0.40
C PHE A 118 -16.72 -12.75 1.35
N GLY A 119 -16.66 -13.90 2.01
CA GLY A 119 -15.56 -14.27 2.90
C GLY A 119 -14.22 -14.30 2.16
N TYR A 120 -14.13 -15.07 1.07
CA TYR A 120 -12.89 -15.19 0.30
C TYR A 120 -12.53 -13.88 -0.42
N SER A 121 -13.50 -13.18 -1.03
CA SER A 121 -13.22 -11.89 -1.67
C SER A 121 -12.70 -10.85 -0.68
N SER A 122 -13.31 -10.72 0.50
CA SER A 122 -12.88 -9.79 1.54
C SER A 122 -11.47 -10.10 2.03
N ASN A 123 -11.15 -11.39 2.25
CA ASN A 123 -9.81 -11.80 2.67
C ASN A 123 -8.74 -11.49 1.61
N ILE A 124 -9.04 -11.71 0.33
CA ILE A 124 -8.13 -11.35 -0.77
C ILE A 124 -7.89 -9.85 -0.78
N LEU A 125 -8.95 -9.04 -0.78
CA LEU A 125 -8.84 -7.58 -0.77
C LEU A 125 -8.08 -7.05 0.45
N LYS A 126 -8.30 -7.64 1.63
CA LYS A 126 -7.58 -7.30 2.86
C LYS A 126 -6.09 -7.64 2.76
N THR A 127 -5.77 -8.82 2.26
CA THR A 127 -4.38 -9.26 2.08
C THR A 127 -3.64 -8.33 1.12
N GLU A 128 -4.26 -7.97 0.01
CA GLU A 128 -3.68 -7.02 -0.95
C GLU A 128 -3.54 -5.61 -0.35
N TRP A 129 -4.53 -5.14 0.40
CA TRP A 129 -4.44 -3.87 1.13
C TRP A 129 -3.27 -3.86 2.12
N GLU A 130 -3.05 -4.96 2.85
CA GLU A 130 -1.90 -5.11 3.74
C GLU A 130 -0.58 -5.10 2.97
N ARG A 131 -0.50 -5.76 1.80
CA ARG A 131 0.67 -5.68 0.93
C ARG A 131 0.95 -4.24 0.47
N VAL A 132 -0.07 -3.47 0.12
CA VAL A 132 0.07 -2.05 -0.27
C VAL A 132 0.62 -1.22 0.88
N LYS A 133 0.04 -1.33 2.08
CA LYS A 133 0.49 -0.57 3.27
C LYS A 133 1.94 -0.88 3.65
N ILE A 134 2.36 -2.13 3.48
CA ILE A 134 3.71 -2.59 3.77
C ILE A 134 4.75 -1.98 2.79
N GLY A 135 4.33 -1.59 1.58
CA GLY A 135 5.18 -0.98 0.56
C GLY A 135 6.27 -1.91 0.00
N GLU A 136 7.09 -1.40 -0.93
CA GLU A 136 8.18 -2.18 -1.51
C GLU A 136 9.37 -2.36 -0.56
N LYS A 137 10.06 -3.51 -0.65
CA LYS A 137 11.25 -3.80 0.16
C LYS A 137 12.34 -2.72 0.01
N LYS A 138 12.54 -2.21 -1.21
CA LYS A 138 13.54 -1.17 -1.52
C LYS A 138 13.18 0.16 -0.85
N TYR A 139 11.92 0.55 -0.85
CA TYR A 139 11.44 1.72 -0.13
C TYR A 139 11.66 1.60 1.38
N ARG A 140 11.27 0.47 1.98
CA ARG A 140 11.50 0.23 3.41
C ARG A 140 12.98 0.35 3.78
N LEU A 141 13.87 -0.16 2.92
CA LEU A 141 15.31 -0.02 3.11
C LEU A 141 15.78 1.44 3.01
N ALA A 142 15.32 2.19 2.00
CA ALA A 142 15.68 3.60 1.83
C ALA A 142 15.23 4.46 3.02
N VAL A 143 14.02 4.21 3.54
CA VAL A 143 13.49 4.86 4.74
C VAL A 143 14.32 4.51 5.98
N ALA A 144 14.67 3.22 6.16
CA ALA A 144 15.50 2.79 7.29
C ALA A 144 16.90 3.43 7.27
N ILE A 145 17.55 3.49 6.11
CA ILE A 145 18.85 4.16 5.94
C ILE A 145 18.73 5.66 6.25
N SER A 146 17.65 6.31 5.79
CA SER A 146 17.41 7.72 6.06
C SER A 146 17.27 8.00 7.56
N TYR A 147 16.51 7.17 8.29
CA TYR A 147 16.41 7.28 9.75
C TYR A 147 17.75 7.00 10.46
N ALA A 148 18.54 6.04 9.98
CA ALA A 148 19.86 5.75 10.54
C ALA A 148 20.81 6.95 10.39
N ILE A 149 20.85 7.58 9.21
CA ILE A 149 21.66 8.79 8.97
C ILE A 149 21.22 9.94 9.89
N LEU A 150 19.91 10.17 10.02
CA LEU A 150 19.37 11.21 10.90
C LEU A 150 19.71 10.96 12.37
N LEU A 151 19.62 9.70 12.84
CA LEU A 151 20.02 9.32 14.19
C LEU A 151 21.52 9.55 14.42
N SER A 152 22.38 9.09 13.50
CA SER A 152 23.82 9.30 13.59
C SER A 152 24.19 10.78 13.60
N PHE A 153 23.55 11.59 12.76
CA PHE A 153 23.74 13.03 12.73
C PHE A 153 23.27 13.71 14.02
N GLY A 154 22.11 13.30 14.55
CA GLY A 154 21.58 13.78 15.82
C GLY A 154 22.50 13.48 17.00
N ILE A 155 23.05 12.26 17.06
CA ILE A 155 24.02 11.85 18.09
C ILE A 155 25.30 12.68 17.97
N TYR A 156 25.84 12.83 16.75
CA TYR A 156 27.02 13.65 16.49
C TYR A 156 26.81 15.09 16.98
N CYS A 157 25.68 15.71 16.59
CA CYS A 157 25.33 17.05 17.04
C CYS A 157 25.22 17.11 18.57
N ALA A 158 24.54 16.16 19.22
CA ALA A 158 24.44 16.11 20.67
C ALA A 158 25.83 16.05 21.34
N THR A 159 26.73 15.19 20.86
CA THR A 159 28.09 15.07 21.42
C THR A 159 28.94 16.32 21.25
N TRP A 160 28.70 17.12 20.21
CA TRP A 160 29.48 18.32 19.94
C TRP A 160 28.87 19.57 20.60
N PHE A 161 27.53 19.70 20.58
CA PHE A 161 26.83 20.87 21.09
C PHE A 161 26.61 20.84 22.60
N ILE A 162 26.37 19.67 23.22
CA ILE A 162 26.11 19.58 24.67
C ILE A 162 27.33 20.07 25.48
N PRO A 163 28.57 19.62 25.21
CA PRO A 163 29.74 20.12 25.93
C PRO A 163 29.99 21.60 25.66
N ALA A 164 29.94 22.04 24.39
CA ALA A 164 30.17 23.44 24.02
C ALA A 164 29.14 24.39 24.64
N LEU A 165 27.89 23.96 24.78
CA LEU A 165 26.85 24.72 25.47
C LEU A 165 27.10 24.74 26.98
N SER A 166 27.51 23.61 27.57
CA SER A 166 27.81 23.53 29.00
C SER A 166 28.98 24.43 29.40
N GLU A 167 30.05 24.48 28.60
CA GLU A 167 31.19 25.36 28.81
C GLU A 167 30.77 26.83 28.76
N LYS A 168 30.00 27.23 27.73
CA LYS A 168 29.48 28.59 27.62
C LYS A 168 28.55 29.00 28.77
N ILE A 169 27.76 28.06 29.28
CA ILE A 169 26.89 28.31 30.43
C ILE A 169 27.75 28.51 31.68
N ILE A 170 28.77 27.67 31.91
CA ILE A 170 29.68 27.79 33.05
C ILE A 170 30.43 29.13 33.00
N ASP A 171 30.98 29.50 31.83
CA ASP A 171 31.68 30.78 31.63
C ASP A 171 30.76 31.99 31.84
N PHE A 172 29.49 31.88 31.45
CA PHE A 172 28.52 32.93 31.70
C PHE A 172 28.23 33.10 33.19
N PHE A 173 28.05 32.01 33.93
CA PHE A 173 27.80 32.06 35.37
C PHE A 173 29.02 32.50 36.18
N SER A 174 30.24 32.11 35.80
CA SER A 174 31.47 32.60 36.45
C SER A 174 31.61 34.10 36.27
N HIS A 175 31.43 34.61 35.05
CA HIS A 175 31.52 36.05 34.79
C HIS A 175 30.43 36.84 35.52
N LEU A 176 29.21 36.29 35.62
CA LEU A 176 28.10 36.91 36.37
C LEU A 176 28.42 36.98 37.87
N PHE A 177 28.97 35.90 38.43
CA PHE A 177 29.37 35.85 39.85
C PHE A 177 30.47 36.87 40.15
N ASP A 178 31.52 36.94 39.33
CA ASP A 178 32.63 37.89 39.47
C ASP A 178 32.21 39.37 39.32
N THR A 179 31.06 39.63 38.69
CA THR A 179 30.52 41.01 38.55
C THR A 179 29.53 41.42 39.64
N LEU A 180 28.96 40.45 40.38
CA LEU A 180 27.93 40.68 41.39
C LEU A 180 28.45 40.57 42.84
N PHE A 181 29.61 39.94 43.04
CA PHE A 181 30.30 39.79 44.33
C PHE A 181 31.71 40.35 44.25
#